data_AF-A0A8K0A7U8-F1
#
_entry.id   AF-A0A8K0A7U8-F1
#
_cell.length_a   1.000
_cell.length_b   1.000
_cell.length_c   1.000
_cell.angle_alpha   90.00
_cell.angle_beta   90.00
_cell.angle_gamma   90.00
#
_symmetry.space_group_name_H-M   'P 1'
#
loop_
_entity.id
_entity.type
_entity.pdbx_description
1 polymer ?
#
loop_
_entity_poly.entity_id
_entity_poly.type
_entity_poly.pdbx_seq_one_letter_code
_entity_poly.pdbx_strand_id
1 'polypeptide(L)'
;MALAMRTSATLRSLNLTRVFCTTACARAPTFWSITQNQASVTFTWLFNKLGRFSLRKRQSKPPHDYVVPVGNPILRGQALAVDHKNIKSEETQEVLDQLVKVMRKKGAVGLSAPQVGVGLQIIVVECTRKQLDLVPQEIRKIREMQEFPLKIFVNPKLKVTDYSTVVFPEGCESLPGYQANVPRYYGVNVTGLDREGMPVAWQVTGWPARILQHEVEHLRGDLYIDIMDSRTFMDYSWERKK
;
A
#
# COMPACT_ATOMS: atom_id res chain seq x y z
N MET A 1 12.44 12.48 62.95
CA MET A 1 12.36 11.02 63.18
C MET A 1 12.46 10.36 61.81
N ALA A 2 13.62 10.12 61.19
CA ALA A 2 14.71 9.20 61.54
C ALA A 2 14.23 7.80 61.94
N LEU A 3 14.23 6.85 60.99
CA LEU A 3 15.06 5.65 61.11
C LEU A 3 15.23 4.95 59.74
N ALA A 4 16.49 4.68 59.44
CA ALA A 4 16.97 3.86 58.33
C ALA A 4 17.13 2.41 58.79
N MET A 5 17.04 1.43 57.87
CA MET A 5 17.86 0.21 57.96
C MET A 5 18.32 -0.23 56.56
N ARG A 6 19.64 -0.32 56.44
CA ARG A 6 20.42 -0.97 55.37
C ARG A 6 20.44 -2.48 55.63
N THR A 7 20.56 -3.28 54.57
CA THR A 7 21.56 -4.38 54.50
C THR A 7 21.93 -4.68 53.04
N SER A 8 23.21 -4.95 52.85
CA SER A 8 23.94 -5.23 51.61
C SER A 8 24.31 -6.72 51.55
N ALA A 9 24.40 -7.31 50.35
CA ALA A 9 25.35 -8.37 49.96
C ALA A 9 25.15 -8.79 48.48
N THR A 10 25.99 -8.33 47.55
CA THR A 10 27.12 -9.04 46.87
C THR A 10 26.79 -10.21 45.90
N LEU A 11 26.93 -9.88 44.61
CA LEU A 11 27.67 -10.56 43.51
C LEU A 11 27.84 -12.09 43.54
N ARG A 12 27.44 -12.73 42.42
CA ARG A 12 28.34 -13.59 41.60
C ARG A 12 27.76 -13.84 40.20
N SER A 13 28.54 -13.47 39.19
CA SER A 13 28.40 -13.86 37.79
C SER A 13 28.89 -15.28 37.58
N LEU A 14 28.26 -16.02 36.66
CA LEU A 14 28.77 -17.29 36.15
C LEU A 14 28.85 -17.22 34.63
N ASN A 15 30.09 -17.08 34.15
CA ASN A 15 30.51 -17.37 32.79
C ASN A 15 30.57 -18.89 32.60
N LEU A 16 30.00 -19.41 31.51
CA LEU A 16 30.26 -20.78 31.05
C LEU A 16 31.00 -20.71 29.72
N THR A 17 32.29 -21.02 29.82
CA THR A 17 33.26 -21.11 28.75
C THR A 17 33.10 -22.42 27.98
N ARG A 18 33.36 -22.34 26.68
CA ARG A 18 33.55 -23.44 25.73
C ARG A 18 34.52 -24.50 26.26
N VAL A 19 34.16 -25.77 26.11
CA VAL A 19 35.10 -26.89 26.13
C VAL A 19 35.08 -27.55 24.74
N PHE A 20 36.21 -27.44 24.05
CA PHE A 20 36.55 -28.27 22.90
C PHE A 20 36.95 -29.66 23.40
N CYS A 21 36.38 -30.71 22.81
CA CYS A 21 36.90 -32.06 22.95
C CYS A 21 37.20 -32.62 21.56
N THR A 22 38.49 -32.81 21.29
CA THR A 22 39.05 -33.45 20.10
C THR A 22 39.37 -34.90 20.45
N THR A 23 38.78 -35.86 19.75
CA THR A 23 39.42 -37.15 19.45
C THR A 23 38.78 -37.76 18.20
N ALA A 24 39.62 -38.00 17.21
CA ALA A 24 39.32 -38.76 16.01
C ALA A 24 39.31 -40.27 16.30
N CYS A 25 38.43 -41.03 15.64
CA CYS A 25 38.73 -42.40 15.26
C CYS A 25 37.88 -42.83 14.06
N ALA A 26 38.54 -43.40 13.06
CA ALA A 26 38.02 -43.73 11.75
C ALA A 26 37.45 -45.16 11.66
N ARG A 27 36.46 -45.35 10.76
CA ARG A 27 36.36 -46.37 9.68
C ARG A 27 34.91 -46.82 9.42
N ALA A 28 34.49 -46.69 8.16
CA ALA A 28 33.32 -47.33 7.52
C ALA A 28 33.67 -48.80 7.12
N PRO A 29 32.89 -49.56 6.30
CA PRO A 29 31.51 -49.40 5.77
C PRO A 29 30.65 -50.71 5.80
N THR A 30 29.35 -50.64 5.47
CA THR A 30 28.62 -51.61 4.62
C THR A 30 27.29 -50.96 4.18
N PHE A 31 27.13 -50.52 2.92
CA PHE A 31 26.58 -51.28 1.79
C PHE A 31 25.07 -51.59 1.91
N TRP A 32 24.21 -50.68 1.44
CA TRP A 32 22.90 -51.02 0.87
C TRP A 32 22.67 -50.13 -0.36
N SER A 33 22.88 -50.74 -1.52
CA SER A 33 22.57 -50.23 -2.84
C SER A 33 21.08 -50.39 -3.11
N ILE A 34 20.35 -49.27 -3.29
CA ILE A 34 19.07 -49.28 -3.99
C ILE A 34 19.27 -48.53 -5.30
N THR A 35 19.08 -49.27 -6.37
CA THR A 35 19.29 -48.94 -7.77
C THR A 35 18.42 -47.79 -8.23
N GLN A 36 19.06 -46.90 -9.00
CA GLN A 36 18.42 -45.88 -9.83
C GLN A 36 17.35 -46.51 -10.72
N ASN A 37 16.17 -45.86 -10.81
CA ASN A 37 15.39 -45.94 -12.02
C ASN A 37 15.06 -44.53 -12.49
N GLN A 38 15.49 -44.25 -13.71
CA GLN A 38 15.27 -43.01 -14.42
C GLN A 38 13.81 -42.92 -14.84
N ALA A 39 13.17 -41.80 -14.54
CA ALA A 39 12.00 -41.35 -15.27
C ALA A 39 12.02 -39.82 -15.32
N SER A 40 12.77 -39.31 -16.28
CA SER A 40 12.61 -37.99 -16.85
C SER A 40 11.17 -37.85 -17.36
N VAL A 41 10.29 -37.22 -16.58
CA VAL A 41 9.03 -36.70 -17.11
C VAL A 41 9.30 -35.28 -17.59
N THR A 42 9.82 -35.21 -18.81
CA THR A 42 9.77 -34.03 -19.66
C THR A 42 8.31 -33.62 -19.85
N PHE A 43 7.79 -32.72 -19.01
CA PHE A 43 6.55 -31.99 -19.30
C PHE A 43 6.87 -30.72 -20.09
N THR A 44 7.63 -30.88 -21.16
CA THR A 44 7.73 -29.94 -22.28
C THR A 44 6.90 -30.54 -23.42
N TRP A 45 5.58 -30.55 -23.24
CA TRP A 45 4.64 -31.00 -24.27
C TRP A 45 3.76 -29.82 -24.71
N LEU A 46 4.14 -29.27 -25.86
CA LEU A 46 3.27 -28.77 -26.93
C LEU A 46 2.08 -27.87 -26.53
N PHE A 47 2.36 -26.56 -26.35
CA PHE A 47 1.43 -25.52 -26.84
C PHE A 47 2.21 -24.48 -27.64
N ASN A 48 2.82 -24.93 -28.73
CA ASN A 48 3.48 -24.04 -29.68
C ASN A 48 3.19 -24.48 -31.13
N LYS A 49 1.90 -24.56 -31.48
CA LYS A 49 1.48 -24.68 -32.90
C LYS A 49 0.01 -24.38 -33.15
N LEU A 50 -0.49 -23.26 -32.66
CA LEU A 50 -1.67 -22.60 -33.21
C LEU A 50 -1.40 -21.11 -33.08
N GLY A 51 -1.38 -20.39 -34.19
CA GLY A 51 -1.01 -18.98 -34.25
C GLY A 51 -1.78 -18.18 -33.20
N ARG A 52 -1.11 -17.86 -32.10
CA ARG A 52 -1.53 -16.76 -31.24
C ARG A 52 -1.28 -15.51 -32.07
N PHE A 53 -2.32 -15.06 -32.77
CA PHE A 53 -2.50 -13.63 -32.95
C PHE A 53 -2.52 -13.04 -31.55
N SER A 54 -1.34 -12.75 -31.03
CA SER A 54 -1.16 -11.87 -29.89
C SER A 54 -1.64 -10.52 -30.40
N LEU A 55 -2.94 -10.27 -30.29
CA LEU A 55 -3.47 -8.93 -30.15
C LEU A 55 -2.87 -8.38 -28.85
N ARG A 56 -1.58 -8.06 -28.88
CA ARG A 56 -0.92 -7.31 -27.84
C ARG A 56 -1.57 -5.94 -27.96
N LYS A 57 -2.68 -5.73 -27.25
CA LYS A 57 -3.33 -4.42 -27.15
C LYS A 57 -2.19 -3.46 -26.84
N ARG A 58 -1.94 -2.53 -27.76
CA ARG A 58 -0.96 -1.47 -27.56
C ARG A 58 -1.39 -0.78 -26.28
N GLN A 59 -0.62 -0.94 -25.20
CA GLN A 59 -0.91 -0.23 -23.96
C GLN A 59 -0.95 1.25 -24.32
N SER A 60 -2.03 1.94 -23.94
CA SER A 60 -2.13 3.39 -24.12
C SER A 60 -0.92 4.03 -23.45
N LYS A 61 -0.37 5.11 -24.02
CA LYS A 61 0.67 5.85 -23.29
C LYS A 61 0.07 6.38 -21.97
N PRO A 62 0.83 6.40 -20.87
CA PRO A 62 0.39 7.09 -19.66
C PRO A 62 0.28 8.61 -19.92
N PRO A 63 -0.59 9.34 -19.20
CA PRO A 63 -1.48 8.83 -18.17
C PRO A 63 -2.65 8.01 -18.74
N HIS A 64 -2.91 6.84 -18.15
CA HIS A 64 -3.94 5.92 -18.62
C HIS A 64 -5.36 6.40 -18.28
N ASP A 65 -6.35 5.92 -19.04
CA ASP A 65 -7.80 6.10 -18.79
C ASP A 65 -8.44 5.02 -17.93
N TYR A 66 -7.58 4.18 -17.34
CA TYR A 66 -7.90 3.12 -16.41
C TYR A 66 -6.88 3.09 -15.27
N VAL A 67 -7.23 2.43 -14.17
CA VAL A 67 -6.34 2.21 -13.04
C VAL A 67 -5.52 0.95 -13.29
N VAL A 68 -4.21 1.05 -13.17
CA VAL A 68 -3.33 -0.12 -13.31
C VAL A 68 -3.53 -1.06 -12.12
N PRO A 69 -3.64 -2.38 -12.36
CA PRO A 69 -3.82 -3.36 -11.30
C PRO A 69 -2.51 -3.66 -10.56
N VAL A 70 -2.64 -4.17 -9.34
CA VAL A 70 -1.53 -4.75 -8.57
C VAL A 70 -0.80 -5.79 -9.41
N GLY A 71 0.53 -5.83 -9.27
CA GLY A 71 1.42 -6.57 -10.16
C GLY A 71 2.06 -5.70 -11.25
N ASN A 72 1.48 -4.53 -11.57
CA ASN A 72 2.20 -3.53 -12.35
C ASN A 72 3.34 -2.92 -11.49
N PRO A 73 4.61 -2.96 -11.95
CA PRO A 73 5.76 -2.52 -11.14
C PRO A 73 5.72 -1.04 -10.76
N ILE A 74 4.99 -0.19 -11.49
CA ILE A 74 4.90 1.23 -11.15
C ILE A 74 4.27 1.48 -9.77
N LEU A 75 3.38 0.59 -9.34
CA LEU A 75 2.72 0.65 -8.03
C LEU A 75 3.65 0.26 -6.87
N ARG A 76 4.86 -0.22 -7.18
CA ARG A 76 5.90 -0.61 -6.21
C ARG A 76 7.14 0.28 -6.29
N GLY A 77 7.14 1.25 -7.21
CA GLY A 77 8.21 2.23 -7.35
C GLY A 77 7.96 3.47 -6.49
N GLN A 78 9.05 4.12 -6.05
CA GLN A 78 8.95 5.44 -5.44
C GLN A 78 8.73 6.49 -6.53
N ALA A 79 7.65 7.26 -6.40
CA ALA A 79 7.30 8.33 -7.32
C ALA A 79 8.28 9.52 -7.21
N LEU A 80 8.59 10.14 -8.34
CA LEU A 80 9.48 11.28 -8.44
C LEU A 80 8.76 12.58 -8.08
N ALA A 81 9.46 13.47 -7.39
CA ALA A 81 8.94 14.81 -7.14
C ALA A 81 8.80 15.59 -8.47
N VAL A 82 7.74 16.38 -8.58
CA VAL A 82 7.52 17.31 -9.69
C VAL A 82 8.31 18.59 -9.41
N ASP A 83 9.17 19.02 -10.33
CA ASP A 83 9.83 20.32 -10.24
C ASP A 83 8.76 21.44 -10.26
N HIS A 84 8.87 22.42 -9.35
CA HIS A 84 7.93 23.53 -9.23
C HIS A 84 7.66 24.23 -10.56
N LYS A 85 8.69 24.41 -11.39
CA LYS A 85 8.58 25.05 -12.72
C LYS A 85 7.74 24.24 -13.72
N ASN A 86 7.65 22.93 -13.51
CA ASN A 86 6.95 22.00 -14.40
C ASN A 86 5.49 21.78 -14.00
N ILE A 87 5.04 22.26 -12.84
CA ILE A 87 3.65 22.02 -12.39
C ILE A 87 2.63 22.57 -13.40
N LYS A 88 2.92 23.72 -14.00
CA LYS A 88 2.08 24.35 -15.02
C LYS A 88 2.37 23.88 -16.45
N SER A 89 3.28 22.93 -16.64
CA SER A 89 3.53 22.34 -17.96
C SER A 89 2.29 21.59 -18.45
N GLU A 90 2.10 21.56 -19.76
CA GLU A 90 1.00 20.81 -20.40
C GLU A 90 1.00 19.34 -19.97
N GLU A 91 2.18 18.72 -19.91
CA GLU A 91 2.36 17.32 -19.47
C GLU A 91 1.86 17.09 -18.04
N THR A 92 2.19 17.97 -17.09
CA THR A 92 1.74 17.80 -15.69
C THR A 92 0.25 18.09 -15.55
N GLN A 93 -0.27 19.08 -16.29
CA GLN A 93 -1.70 19.38 -16.28
C GLN A 93 -2.52 18.24 -16.88
N GLU A 94 -2.03 17.57 -17.93
CA GLU A 94 -2.66 16.37 -18.49
C GLU A 94 -2.77 15.26 -17.45
N VAL A 95 -1.72 15.03 -16.65
CA VAL A 95 -1.76 14.03 -15.55
C VAL A 95 -2.79 14.40 -14.49
N LEU A 96 -2.86 15.67 -14.10
CA LEU A 96 -3.83 16.17 -13.12
C LEU A 96 -5.27 15.98 -13.61
N ASP A 97 -5.57 16.38 -14.84
CA ASP A 97 -6.90 16.22 -15.44
C ASP A 97 -7.27 14.74 -15.58
N GLN A 98 -6.32 13.92 -16.00
CA GLN A 98 -6.55 12.50 -16.19
C GLN A 98 -6.80 11.79 -14.85
N LEU A 99 -6.11 12.18 -13.77
CA LEU A 99 -6.38 11.69 -12.42
C LEU A 99 -7.79 12.02 -11.95
N VAL A 100 -8.20 13.28 -12.05
CA VAL A 100 -9.54 13.73 -11.64
C VAL A 100 -10.62 12.98 -12.45
N LYS A 101 -10.41 12.85 -13.76
CA LYS A 101 -11.31 12.14 -14.66
C LYS A 101 -11.45 10.66 -14.28
N VAL A 102 -10.34 9.95 -14.04
CA VAL A 102 -10.35 8.53 -13.69
C VAL A 102 -10.95 8.31 -12.31
N MET A 103 -10.56 9.11 -11.31
CA MET A 103 -11.11 9.05 -9.95
C MET A 103 -12.64 9.16 -9.97
N ARG A 104 -13.18 10.19 -10.64
CA ARG A 104 -14.63 10.40 -10.76
C ARG A 104 -15.33 9.31 -11.57
N LYS A 105 -14.72 8.83 -12.66
CA LYS A 105 -15.25 7.71 -13.46
C LYS A 105 -15.37 6.42 -12.63
N LYS A 106 -14.45 6.21 -11.69
CA LYS A 106 -14.46 5.05 -10.77
C LYS A 106 -15.35 5.25 -9.55
N GLY A 107 -15.77 6.48 -9.25
CA GLY A 107 -16.45 6.80 -8.01
C GLY A 107 -15.53 6.68 -6.78
N ALA A 108 -14.21 6.68 -7.00
CA ALA A 108 -13.21 6.63 -5.94
C ALA A 108 -13.16 7.96 -5.17
N VAL A 109 -12.68 7.91 -3.92
CA VAL A 109 -12.53 9.10 -3.06
C VAL A 109 -11.09 9.66 -3.05
N GLY A 110 -10.18 8.94 -3.68
CA GLY A 110 -8.78 9.30 -3.85
C GLY A 110 -8.18 8.54 -5.02
N LEU A 111 -7.14 9.13 -5.63
CA LEU A 111 -6.31 8.48 -6.63
C LEU A 111 -4.92 9.12 -6.69
N SER A 112 -3.91 8.31 -7.00
CA SER A 112 -2.52 8.76 -7.14
C SER A 112 -1.99 8.57 -8.58
N ALA A 113 -1.05 9.40 -9.01
CA ALA A 113 -0.44 9.31 -10.34
C ALA A 113 0.12 7.91 -10.70
N PRO A 114 0.78 7.16 -9.79
CA PRO A 114 1.21 5.79 -10.08
C PRO A 114 0.07 4.88 -10.55
N GLN A 115 -1.14 5.08 -10.03
CA GLN A 115 -2.32 4.29 -10.40
C GLN A 115 -2.80 4.53 -11.84
N VAL A 116 -2.44 5.66 -12.45
CA VAL A 116 -2.67 5.92 -13.89
C VAL A 116 -1.41 5.75 -14.74
N GLY A 117 -0.39 5.06 -14.20
CA GLY A 117 0.83 4.74 -14.94
C GLY A 117 1.87 5.85 -14.96
N VAL A 118 1.78 6.84 -14.06
CA VAL A 118 2.71 7.98 -14.01
C VAL A 118 3.47 8.00 -12.69
N GLY A 119 4.79 7.91 -12.73
CA GLY A 119 5.65 7.87 -11.54
C GLY A 119 5.94 9.25 -10.94
N LEU A 120 4.93 10.09 -10.74
CA LEU A 120 5.06 11.43 -10.15
C LEU A 120 4.34 11.54 -8.80
N GLN A 121 4.84 12.38 -7.91
CA GLN A 121 4.24 12.63 -6.60
C GLN A 121 3.01 13.52 -6.71
N ILE A 122 1.90 12.96 -7.18
CA ILE A 122 0.64 13.67 -7.37
C ILE A 122 -0.50 12.80 -6.83
N ILE A 123 -1.34 13.38 -5.99
CA ILE A 123 -2.58 12.76 -5.52
C ILE A 123 -3.75 13.72 -5.71
N VAL A 124 -4.92 13.14 -5.93
CA VAL A 124 -6.19 13.86 -5.95
C VAL A 124 -7.16 13.17 -4.98
N VAL A 125 -7.94 13.95 -4.25
CA VAL A 125 -8.94 13.43 -3.30
C VAL A 125 -10.21 14.26 -3.40
N GLU A 126 -11.36 13.60 -3.33
CA GLU A 126 -12.67 14.23 -3.35
C GLU A 126 -13.67 13.31 -2.66
N CYS A 127 -14.53 13.84 -1.80
CA CYS A 127 -15.64 13.07 -1.24
C CYS A 127 -16.92 13.90 -1.36
N THR A 128 -17.76 13.52 -2.32
CA THR A 128 -19.01 14.23 -2.62
C THR A 128 -20.15 13.77 -1.73
N ARG A 129 -21.17 14.63 -1.56
CA ARG A 129 -22.42 14.24 -0.88
C ARG A 129 -23.02 12.95 -1.45
N LYS A 130 -23.03 12.81 -2.77
CA LYS A 130 -23.54 11.63 -3.47
C LYS A 130 -22.84 10.35 -3.03
N GLN A 131 -21.52 10.36 -2.86
CA GLN A 131 -20.77 9.19 -2.37
C GLN A 131 -21.12 8.88 -0.91
N LEU A 132 -21.27 9.90 -0.07
CA LEU A 132 -21.68 9.71 1.33
C LEU A 132 -23.07 9.08 1.43
N ASP A 133 -24.01 9.51 0.61
CA ASP A 133 -25.39 9.01 0.66
C ASP A 133 -25.52 7.53 0.22
N LEU A 134 -24.50 6.95 -0.41
CA LEU A 134 -24.40 5.51 -0.67
C LEU A 134 -24.06 4.68 0.59
N VAL A 135 -23.62 5.34 1.66
CA VAL A 135 -23.19 4.70 2.90
C VAL A 135 -24.24 4.92 4.00
N PRO A 136 -24.67 3.86 4.72
CA PRO A 136 -25.60 4.01 5.83
C PRO A 136 -25.14 5.06 6.85
N GLN A 137 -26.08 5.85 7.36
CA GLN A 137 -25.76 6.98 8.25
C GLN A 137 -24.94 6.57 9.48
N GLU A 138 -25.25 5.42 10.08
CA GLU A 138 -24.53 4.91 11.25
C GLU A 138 -23.07 4.57 10.92
N ILE A 139 -22.83 3.98 9.74
CA ILE A 139 -21.45 3.71 9.28
C ILE A 139 -20.71 5.01 8.99
N ARG A 140 -21.38 6.01 8.39
CA ARG A 140 -20.78 7.35 8.17
C ARG A 140 -20.36 8.01 9.48
N LYS A 141 -21.21 7.94 10.52
CA LYS A 141 -20.89 8.48 11.85
C LYS A 141 -19.71 7.77 12.48
N ILE A 142 -19.74 6.43 12.51
CA ILE A 142 -18.67 5.60 13.10
C ILE A 142 -17.32 5.84 12.42
N ARG A 143 -17.32 5.97 11.09
CA ARG A 143 -16.11 6.21 10.30
C ARG A 143 -15.73 7.68 10.20
N GLU A 144 -16.54 8.58 10.75
CA GLU A 144 -16.36 10.04 10.64
C GLU A 144 -16.20 10.50 9.18
N MET A 145 -17.07 9.99 8.31
CA MET A 145 -17.07 10.34 6.89
C MET A 145 -17.65 11.74 6.68
N GLN A 146 -16.91 12.59 5.97
CA GLN A 146 -17.26 13.99 5.73
C GLN A 146 -17.12 14.33 4.25
N GLU A 147 -17.94 15.27 3.80
CA GLU A 147 -17.87 15.80 2.44
C GLU A 147 -16.73 16.81 2.36
N PHE A 148 -15.97 16.77 1.27
CA PHE A 148 -14.96 17.76 0.98
C PHE A 148 -14.78 17.90 -0.54
N PRO A 149 -14.54 19.14 -1.03
CA PRO A 149 -14.35 19.39 -2.45
C PRO A 149 -13.07 18.75 -2.95
N LEU A 150 -12.92 18.67 -4.27
CA LEU A 150 -11.68 18.25 -4.91
C LEU A 150 -10.48 18.98 -4.32
N LYS A 151 -9.49 18.22 -3.88
CA LYS A 151 -8.17 18.69 -3.49
C LYS A 151 -7.11 17.96 -4.29
N ILE A 152 -6.10 18.71 -4.69
CA ILE A 152 -4.95 18.24 -5.45
C ILE A 152 -3.73 18.53 -4.60
N PHE A 153 -2.85 17.55 -4.45
CA PHE A 153 -1.55 17.75 -3.85
C PHE A 153 -0.46 17.22 -4.78
N VAL A 154 0.40 18.14 -5.21
CA VAL A 154 1.67 17.87 -5.85
C VAL A 154 2.77 17.90 -4.78
N ASN A 155 3.67 16.92 -4.81
CA ASN A 155 4.71 16.68 -3.83
C ASN A 155 4.20 16.67 -2.37
N PRO A 156 3.14 15.90 -2.05
CA PRO A 156 2.56 15.92 -0.71
C PRO A 156 3.56 15.41 0.34
N LYS A 157 3.58 16.09 1.48
CA LYS A 157 4.26 15.66 2.71
C LYS A 157 3.24 15.48 3.81
N LEU A 158 3.13 14.25 4.30
CA LEU A 158 2.22 13.88 5.38
C LEU A 158 2.96 13.93 6.73
N LYS A 159 2.33 14.57 7.71
CA LYS A 159 2.75 14.56 9.11
C LYS A 159 1.60 14.04 9.96
N VAL A 160 1.87 13.04 10.81
CA VAL A 160 0.90 12.57 11.80
C VAL A 160 0.70 13.65 12.88
N THR A 161 -0.54 13.99 13.18
CA THR A 161 -0.92 14.94 14.23
C THR A 161 -1.58 14.28 15.42
N ASP A 162 -2.17 13.10 15.22
CA ASP A 162 -2.71 12.25 16.27
C ASP A 162 -2.31 10.79 15.99
N TYR A 163 -1.56 10.19 16.92
CA TYR A 163 -1.00 8.85 16.81
C TYR A 163 -1.96 7.73 17.25
N SER A 164 -3.15 8.07 17.78
CA SER A 164 -4.19 7.06 18.00
C SER A 164 -4.57 6.39 16.67
N THR A 165 -4.91 5.11 16.71
CA THR A 165 -5.19 4.33 15.50
C THR A 165 -6.65 3.91 15.43
N VAL A 166 -7.26 4.06 14.25
CA VAL A 166 -8.59 3.54 13.95
C VAL A 166 -8.51 2.45 12.88
N VAL A 167 -9.31 1.40 13.05
CA VAL A 167 -9.30 0.21 12.18
C VAL A 167 -10.63 0.08 11.45
N PHE A 168 -10.60 0.12 10.13
CA PHE A 168 -11.76 -0.08 9.27
C PHE A 168 -11.37 -0.85 8.00
N PRO A 169 -12.36 -1.50 7.33
CA PRO A 169 -12.17 -2.05 6.00
C PRO A 169 -11.75 -0.97 5.00
N GLU A 170 -10.72 -1.27 4.21
CA GLU A 170 -10.16 -0.43 3.17
C GLU A 170 -10.00 -1.25 1.89
N GLY A 171 -10.30 -0.64 0.74
CA GLY A 171 -10.11 -1.21 -0.59
C GLY A 171 -9.25 -0.28 -1.44
N CYS A 172 -8.89 -0.75 -2.65
CA CYS A 172 -8.07 0.02 -3.56
C CYS A 172 -8.49 -0.23 -5.01
N GLU A 173 -8.54 0.82 -5.83
CA GLU A 173 -8.85 0.69 -7.26
C GLU A 173 -7.80 -0.14 -8.04
N SER A 174 -6.58 -0.25 -7.50
CA SER A 174 -5.54 -1.13 -8.04
C SER A 174 -5.67 -2.59 -7.59
N LEU A 175 -6.53 -2.90 -6.62
CA LEU A 175 -6.89 -4.26 -6.24
C LEU A 175 -8.43 -4.36 -6.13
N PRO A 176 -9.13 -4.27 -7.27
CA PRO A 176 -10.59 -4.24 -7.28
C PRO A 176 -11.16 -5.58 -6.80
N GLY A 177 -12.28 -5.53 -6.09
CA GLY A 177 -12.98 -6.72 -5.59
C GLY A 177 -12.61 -7.10 -4.15
N TYR A 178 -11.51 -6.59 -3.60
CA TYR A 178 -11.02 -6.98 -2.28
C TYR A 178 -10.93 -5.82 -1.30
N GLN A 179 -11.11 -6.13 -0.02
CA GLN A 179 -10.89 -5.23 1.10
C GLN A 179 -10.28 -5.99 2.28
N ALA A 180 -9.64 -5.26 3.19
CA ALA A 180 -9.21 -5.76 4.49
C ALA A 180 -9.24 -4.66 5.53
N ASN A 181 -9.23 -5.02 6.82
CA ASN A 181 -9.04 -4.08 7.90
C ASN A 181 -7.62 -3.52 7.89
N VAL A 182 -7.52 -2.19 7.88
CA VAL A 182 -6.24 -1.47 7.85
C VAL A 182 -6.20 -0.47 9.01
N PRO A 183 -5.20 -0.55 9.91
CA PRO A 183 -4.99 0.46 10.93
C PRO A 183 -4.48 1.77 10.29
N ARG A 184 -5.06 2.89 10.69
CA ARG A 184 -4.64 4.24 10.24
C ARG A 184 -4.51 5.16 11.42
N TYR A 185 -3.57 6.09 11.37
CA TYR A 185 -3.51 7.18 12.33
C TYR A 185 -4.77 8.03 12.23
N TYR A 186 -5.29 8.47 13.37
CA TYR A 186 -6.55 9.17 13.45
C TYR A 186 -6.47 10.57 12.83
N GLY A 187 -5.33 11.26 13.01
CA GLY A 187 -5.15 12.64 12.57
C GLY A 187 -3.84 12.87 11.82
N VAL A 188 -3.93 13.60 10.70
CA VAL A 188 -2.78 13.96 9.87
C VAL A 188 -2.89 15.41 9.37
N ASN A 189 -1.74 15.99 9.04
CA ASN A 189 -1.63 17.20 8.24
C ASN A 189 -0.85 16.90 6.97
N VAL A 190 -1.43 17.18 5.81
CA VAL A 190 -0.76 17.06 4.52
C VAL A 190 -0.46 18.46 4.00
N THR A 191 0.80 18.68 3.62
CA THR A 191 1.26 19.90 2.95
C THR A 191 1.72 19.56 1.55
N GLY A 192 1.67 20.51 0.62
CA GLY A 192 2.12 20.29 -0.75
C GLY A 192 1.89 21.53 -1.61
N LEU A 193 1.75 21.32 -2.90
CA LEU A 193 1.41 22.35 -3.87
C LEU A 193 0.10 22.00 -4.56
N ASP A 194 -0.71 22.99 -4.91
CA ASP A 194 -1.89 22.77 -5.74
C ASP A 194 -1.55 22.71 -7.23
N ARG A 195 -2.60 22.66 -8.06
CA ARG A 195 -2.52 22.66 -9.53
C ARG A 195 -1.76 23.87 -10.06
N GLU A 196 -1.85 25.00 -9.37
CA GLU A 196 -1.26 26.28 -9.74
C GLU A 196 0.16 26.43 -9.19
N GLY A 197 0.67 25.43 -8.46
CA GLY A 197 1.98 25.46 -7.83
C GLY A 197 2.02 26.32 -6.57
N MET A 198 0.87 26.65 -5.99
CA MET A 198 0.76 27.42 -4.76
C MET A 198 0.79 26.49 -3.54
N PRO A 199 1.43 26.89 -2.43
CA PRO A 199 1.46 26.10 -1.21
C PRO A 199 0.05 25.85 -0.65
N VAL A 200 -0.24 24.60 -0.33
CA VAL A 200 -1.48 24.17 0.32
C VAL A 200 -1.18 23.30 1.53
N ALA A 201 -2.05 23.38 2.54
CA ALA A 201 -2.02 22.56 3.73
C ALA A 201 -3.43 22.11 4.11
N TRP A 202 -3.56 20.89 4.61
CA TRP A 202 -4.83 20.36 5.06
C TRP A 202 -4.64 19.43 6.25
N GLN A 203 -5.09 19.89 7.42
CA GLN A 203 -5.14 19.10 8.65
C GLN A 203 -6.53 18.51 8.82
N VAL A 204 -6.57 17.20 9.03
CA VAL A 204 -7.81 16.41 9.11
C VAL A 204 -7.70 15.27 10.10
N THR A 205 -8.85 14.77 10.53
CA THR A 205 -9.00 13.54 11.31
C THR A 205 -9.95 12.58 10.60
N GLY A 206 -10.14 11.37 11.14
CA GLY A 206 -11.18 10.43 10.71
C GLY A 206 -11.01 9.93 9.27
N TRP A 207 -12.10 9.83 8.51
CA TRP A 207 -12.09 9.27 7.16
C TRP A 207 -11.20 10.04 6.16
N PRO A 208 -11.22 11.39 6.10
CA PRO A 208 -10.28 12.13 5.25
C PRO A 208 -8.80 11.85 5.58
N ALA A 209 -8.45 11.69 6.86
CA ALA A 209 -7.09 11.34 7.26
C ALA A 209 -6.66 9.96 6.74
N ARG A 210 -7.58 8.98 6.75
CA ARG A 210 -7.35 7.66 6.15
C ARG A 210 -7.10 7.74 4.65
N ILE A 211 -7.94 8.49 3.91
CA ILE A 211 -7.77 8.66 2.46
C ILE A 211 -6.38 9.24 2.16
N LEU A 212 -5.98 10.31 2.86
CA LEU A 212 -4.67 10.93 2.64
C LEU A 212 -3.50 9.99 2.93
N GLN A 213 -3.58 9.18 3.99
CA GLN A 213 -2.56 8.17 4.26
C GLN A 213 -2.45 7.16 3.12
N HIS A 214 -3.58 6.64 2.64
CA HIS A 214 -3.64 5.71 1.50
C HIS A 214 -3.03 6.30 0.23
N GLU A 215 -3.43 7.52 -0.16
CA GLU A 215 -2.95 8.11 -1.41
C GLU A 215 -1.47 8.49 -1.34
N VAL A 216 -0.98 8.96 -0.20
CA VAL A 216 0.45 9.29 -0.01
C VAL A 216 1.32 8.02 0.01
N GLU A 217 0.80 6.88 0.47
CA GLU A 217 1.47 5.59 0.44
C GLU A 217 1.74 5.07 -0.97
N HIS A 218 0.80 5.26 -1.90
CA HIS A 218 1.02 4.90 -3.31
C HIS A 218 2.24 5.61 -3.90
N LEU A 219 2.57 6.81 -3.44
CA LEU A 219 3.74 7.56 -3.92
C LEU A 219 5.07 6.94 -3.47
N ARG A 220 5.05 6.06 -2.47
CA ARG A 220 6.22 5.31 -1.99
C ARG A 220 6.26 3.88 -2.50
N GLY A 221 5.21 3.44 -3.22
CA GLY A 221 5.05 2.05 -3.66
C GLY A 221 4.46 1.13 -2.59
N ASP A 222 3.91 1.71 -1.53
CA ASP A 222 3.21 1.00 -0.45
C ASP A 222 1.74 0.81 -0.86
N LEU A 223 1.19 -0.38 -0.60
CA LEU A 223 -0.21 -0.70 -0.81
C LEU A 223 -0.84 -1.12 0.52
N TYR A 224 -2.16 -0.95 0.65
CA TYR A 224 -2.88 -1.32 1.88
C TYR A 224 -2.66 -2.78 2.30
N ILE A 225 -2.44 -3.67 1.32
CA ILE A 225 -2.18 -5.10 1.55
C ILE A 225 -0.85 -5.38 2.27
N ASP A 226 0.05 -4.40 2.33
CA ASP A 226 1.34 -4.54 3.04
C ASP A 226 1.20 -4.31 4.55
N ILE A 227 0.12 -3.67 4.98
CA ILE A 227 -0.13 -3.28 6.39
C ILE A 227 -1.49 -3.75 6.92
N MET A 228 -2.27 -4.47 6.12
CA MET A 228 -3.59 -4.98 6.51
C MET A 228 -3.51 -6.09 7.57
N ASP A 229 -4.59 -6.26 8.32
CA ASP A 229 -4.86 -7.52 9.00
C ASP A 229 -5.27 -8.59 7.97
N SER A 230 -4.30 -9.43 7.59
CA SER A 230 -4.49 -10.47 6.57
C SER A 230 -5.66 -11.43 6.82
N ARG A 231 -6.07 -11.65 8.08
CA ARG A 231 -7.21 -12.54 8.41
C ARG A 231 -8.55 -11.93 8.04
N THR A 232 -8.58 -10.64 7.77
CA THR A 232 -9.78 -9.88 7.38
C THR A 232 -9.82 -9.60 5.88
N PHE A 233 -8.81 -10.05 5.12
CA PHE A 233 -8.77 -9.92 3.67
C PHE A 233 -9.87 -10.75 3.04
N MET A 234 -10.76 -10.08 2.30
CA MET A 234 -11.96 -10.69 1.76
C MET A 234 -12.40 -10.05 0.44
N ASP A 235 -13.09 -10.85 -0.37
CA ASP A 235 -13.86 -10.36 -1.52
C ASP A 235 -15.13 -9.67 -1.00
N TYR A 236 -15.29 -8.37 -1.24
CA TYR A 236 -16.43 -7.61 -0.70
C TYR A 236 -17.77 -8.03 -1.33
N SER A 237 -17.77 -8.77 -2.44
CA SER A 237 -18.99 -9.35 -3.01
C SER A 237 -19.66 -10.36 -2.06
N TRP A 238 -18.91 -10.91 -1.10
CA TRP A 238 -19.45 -11.77 -0.05
C TRP A 238 -20.42 -11.04 0.89
N GLU A 239 -20.17 -9.77 1.22
CA GLU A 239 -21.07 -9.00 2.09
C GLU A 239 -22.39 -8.66 1.39
N ARG A 240 -22.35 -8.43 0.07
CA ARG A 240 -23.53 -8.10 -0.73
C ARG A 240 -24.52 -9.27 -0.90
N LYS A 241 -24.13 -10.49 -0.56
CA LYS A 241 -24.97 -11.70 -0.66
C LYS A 241 -25.75 -12.01 0.61
N LYS A 242 -25.53 -11.24 1.69
CA LYS A 242 -26.31 -11.32 2.93
C LYS A 242 -27.28 -10.15 3.00
#